data_AF-A0A660TD64-F1
#
_entry.id   AF-A0A660TD64-F1
#
_cell.length_a   1.000
_cell.length_b   1.000
_cell.length_c   1.000
_cell.angle_alpha   90.00
_cell.angle_beta   90.00
_cell.angle_gamma   90.00
#
_symmetry.space_group_name_H-M   'P 1'
#
loop_
_entity.id
_entity.type
_entity.pdbx_description
1 polymer ?
#
loop_
_entity_poly.entity_id
_entity_poly.type
_entity_poly.pdbx_seq_one_letter_code
_entity_poly.pdbx_strand_id
1 'polypeptide(L)' 'MKTSEKDVVLRIYFGEKDHIKGRPLYEQIVLKARELNLAGATVLHGILGFGADSRMH' A
#
# COMPACT_ATOMS: atom_id res chain seq x y z
N MET A 1 21.19 -14.71 -0.59
CA MET A 1 20.10 -14.23 -1.46
C MET A 1 20.69 -13.94 -2.83
N LYS A 2 20.15 -14.53 -3.91
CA LYS A 2 20.55 -14.18 -5.27
C LYS A 2 19.99 -12.79 -5.58
N THR A 3 20.85 -11.78 -5.67
CA THR A 3 20.52 -10.46 -6.19
C THR A 3 20.37 -10.58 -7.71
N SER A 4 19.13 -10.75 -8.16
CA SER A 4 18.76 -10.51 -9.56
C SER A 4 18.73 -9.00 -9.78
N GLU A 5 19.36 -8.49 -10.83
CA GLU A 5 19.72 -7.07 -11.00
C GLU A 5 18.57 -6.04 -11.02
N LYS A 6 17.30 -6.38 -10.78
CA LYS A 6 16.19 -5.40 -10.71
C LYS A 6 15.10 -5.77 -9.70
N ASP A 7 15.45 -5.81 -8.42
CA ASP A 7 14.43 -5.68 -7.37
C ASP A 7 13.94 -4.23 -7.33
N VAL A 8 12.62 -4.02 -7.39
CA VAL A 8 12.00 -2.69 -7.35
C VAL A 8 11.13 -2.54 -6.11
N VAL A 9 11.13 -1.33 -5.54
CA VAL A 9 10.24 -0.99 -4.42
C VAL A 9 9.03 -0.24 -4.97
N LEU A 10 7.86 -0.84 -4.86
CA LEU A 10 6.58 -0.18 -5.14
C LEU A 10 6.09 0.54 -3.89
N ARG A 11 5.74 1.83 -4.02
CA ARG A 11 5.05 2.60 -2.97
C ARG A 11 3.67 3.00 -3.45
N ILE A 12 2.68 2.80 -2.59
CA ILE A 12 1.28 3.14 -2.87
C ILE A 12 0.83 4.10 -1.75
N TYR A 13 0.34 5.27 -2.14
CA TYR A 13 -0.19 6.29 -1.24
C TYR A 13 -1.69 6.42 -1.48
N PHE A 14 -2.48 6.43 -0.42
CA PHE A 14 -3.95 6.54 -0.44
C PHE A 14 -4.46 7.08 0.89
N GLY A 15 -5.73 7.46 0.94
CA GLY A 15 -6.35 7.97 2.16
C GLY A 15 -6.78 6.84 3.09
N GLU A 16 -6.72 7.06 4.41
CA GLU A 16 -7.18 6.06 5.39
C GLU A 16 -8.63 5.63 5.18
N LYS A 17 -9.46 6.55 4.68
CA LYS A 17 -10.89 6.32 4.45
C LYS A 17 -11.18 5.49 3.20
N ASP A 18 -10.17 5.07 2.45
CA ASP A 18 -10.37 4.27 1.24
C ASP A 18 -10.71 2.82 1.61
N HIS A 19 -11.83 2.34 1.07
CA HIS A 19 -12.36 1.00 1.35
C HIS A 19 -12.76 0.28 0.06
N ILE A 20 -12.57 -1.03 0.05
CA ILE A 20 -13.12 -1.93 -0.98
C ILE A 20 -14.03 -2.92 -0.27
N LYS A 21 -15.31 -2.96 -0.69
CA LYS A 21 -16.33 -3.87 -0.13
C LYS A 21 -16.42 -3.82 1.41
N GLY A 22 -16.29 -2.61 1.96
CA GLY A 22 -16.36 -2.38 3.41
C GLY A 22 -15.10 -2.76 4.20
N ARG A 23 -14.00 -3.14 3.53
CA ARG A 23 -12.71 -3.41 4.17
C ARG A 23 -11.69 -2.33 3.82
N PRO A 24 -10.78 -1.96 4.74
CA PRO A 24 -9.75 -0.96 4.45
C PRO A 24 -8.89 -1.36 3.25
N LEU A 25 -8.56 -0.38 2.39
CA LEU A 25 -7.82 -0.61 1.15
C LEU A 25 -6.43 -1.22 1.41
N TYR A 26 -5.73 -0.81 2.47
CA TYR A 26 -4.41 -1.34 2.82
C TYR A 26 -4.43 -2.86 3.03
N GLU A 27 -5.49 -3.38 3.65
CA GLU A 27 -5.64 -4.82 3.92
C GLU A 27 -5.77 -5.58 2.60
N GLN A 28 -6.59 -5.06 1.68
CA GLN A 28 -6.80 -5.67 0.37
C GLN A 28 -5.52 -5.68 -0.47
N ILE A 29 -4.72 -4.61 -0.40
CA ILE A 29 -3.42 -4.55 -1.09
C ILE A 29 -2.47 -5.63 -0.55
N VAL A 30 -2.35 -5.77 0.77
CA VAL A 30 -1.47 -6.77 1.39
C VAL A 30 -1.93 -8.19 1.06
N LEU A 31 -3.24 -8.46 1.15
CA LEU A 31 -3.82 -9.74 0.76
C LEU A 31 -3.51 -10.04 -0.72
N LYS A 32 -3.64 -9.05 -1.60
CA LYS A 32 -3.36 -9.22 -3.02
C LYS A 32 -1.87 -9.46 -3.30
N ALA A 33 -0.98 -8.75 -2.61
CA ALA A 33 0.47 -8.96 -2.71
C ALA A 33 0.84 -10.40 -2.29
N ARG A 34 0.21 -10.93 -1.24
CA ARG A 34 0.37 -12.32 -0.81
C ARG A 34 -0.17 -13.31 -1.84
N GLU A 35 -1.37 -13.08 -2.39
CA GLU A 35 -1.94 -13.92 -3.46
C GLU A 35 -1.03 -14.00 -4.71
N LEU A 36 -0.37 -12.90 -5.05
CA LEU A 36 0.55 -12.81 -6.18
C LEU A 36 1.96 -13.35 -5.87
N ASN A 37 2.21 -13.85 -4.66
CA ASN A 37 3.51 -14.33 -4.19
C ASN A 37 4.63 -13.30 -4.35
N LEU A 38 4.34 -12.02 -4.09
CA LEU A 38 5.36 -10.98 -4.03
C LEU A 38 6.31 -11.22 -2.83
N ALA A 39 7.53 -10.70 -2.92
CA ALA A 39 8.55 -10.89 -1.89
C ALA A 39 8.13 -10.42 -0.49
N GLY A 40 7.25 -9.40 -0.41
CA GLY A 40 6.68 -8.91 0.84
C GLY A 40 5.93 -7.60 0.66
N ALA A 41 5.25 -7.17 1.71
CA ALA A 41 4.59 -5.86 1.79
C ALA A 41 4.59 -5.35 3.23
N THR A 42 4.81 -4.05 3.41
CA THR A 42 4.77 -3.37 4.71
C THR A 42 3.82 -2.18 4.60
N VAL A 43 2.93 -2.04 5.58
CA VAL A 43 2.00 -0.90 5.66
C VAL A 43 2.53 0.08 6.70
N LEU A 44 2.53 1.37 6.33
CA LEU A 44 2.83 2.47 7.24
C LEU A 44 1.61 3.37 7.35
N HIS A 45 1.25 3.76 8.57
CA HIS A 45 0.16 4.70 8.84
C HIS A 45 0.77 6.07 9.20
N GLY A 46 0.59 7.04 8.31
CA GLY A 46 1.03 8.42 8.54
C GLY A 46 0.06 9.17 9.47
N ILE A 47 0.57 10.15 10.21
CA ILE A 47 -0.25 10.96 11.13
C ILE A 47 -1.04 12.04 10.38
N LEU A 48 -0.41 12.65 9.36
CA LEU A 48 -0.99 13.73 8.55
C LEU A 48 -0.49 13.61 7.10
N GLY A 49 -1.30 14.05 6.15
CA GLY A 49 -0.94 14.06 4.73
C GLY A 49 -1.88 14.89 3.87
N PHE A 50 -1.41 15.34 2.70
CA PHE A 50 -2.23 16.06 1.72
C PHE A 50 -1.99 15.51 0.31
N GLY A 51 -3.00 15.63 -0.55
CA GLY A 51 -2.99 15.13 -1.92
C GLY A 51 -3.97 15.91 -2.80
N ALA A 52 -4.02 15.57 -4.09
CA ALA A 52 -4.82 16.31 -5.06
C ALA A 52 -6.33 16.37 -4.70
N ASP A 53 -6.86 15.31 -4.10
CA ASP A 53 -8.27 15.19 -3.73
C ASP A 53 -8.56 15.43 -2.24
N SER A 54 -7.55 15.79 -1.43
CA SER A 54 -7.68 15.83 0.03
C SER A 54 -7.36 17.21 0.62
N ARG A 55 -8.37 17.87 1.20
CA ARG A 55 -8.17 18.93 2.19
C ARG A 55 -7.39 18.33 3.38
N MET A 56 -6.48 19.10 4.00
CA MET A 56 -5.58 18.60 5.06
C MET A 56 -6.29 17.64 6.03
N HIS A 57 -5.73 16.43 6.16
CA HIS A 57 -6.16 15.39 7.10
C HIS A 57 -5.06 15.15 8.12
#